data_AF-A0A1M6IPW2-F1
#
_entry.id   AF-A0A1M6IPW2-F1
#
_cell.length_a   1.000
_cell.length_b   1.000
_cell.length_c   1.000
_cell.angle_alpha   90.00
_cell.angle_beta   90.00
_cell.angle_gamma   90.00
#
_symmetry.space_group_name_H-M   'P 1'
#
loop_
_entity.id
_entity.type
_entity.pdbx_description
1 polymer ?
#
loop_
_entity_poly.entity_id
_entity_poly.type
_entity_poly.pdbx_seq_one_letter_code
_entity_poly.pdbx_strand_id
1 'polypeptide(L)'
;MRTKRIISMILIITLMFSFSASVYADSDSIAESLKNIMTNIKNIIKEVIKVFNDVEENDWFAENVSMLYKLGIINGKPQKDGTYIFDPTALVSKSEFTKMLVAAMKYNIVDGNTFNDIGYEKHWAKKYIETAVFEGIINREEEGENYWPNIPIKRKDMALMMFRALNLESSINESPFPDVDEGFITKLHEEYLIMGIPSSKSTIFKPDGLTTRAEAAAIISRMLEYKENPKEYKKKMQWNEVTEDGVPMRLYLMEIDGKTIEERREDLFTQLNYPSPPWKNYSYKYFNMSSEELAKYMYKTAKTYMGIEYNIDYRNIDETYEENIKDVISKNNWGKYIAYDIRDFKERKIMLKSVFYTAENLLFYSDGHFYLRGTLKFKYSEPTLKSYLESIKDINGNSLKADQWYEQDVDVQIGRDPARSSYIVVYKVKNLNNPKPI
;
A
#
# COMPACT_ATOMS: atom_id res chain seq x y z
N MET A 1 7.77 27.11 27.63
CA MET A 1 8.64 26.23 26.80
C MET A 1 8.41 24.73 27.03
N ARG A 2 8.18 24.25 28.27
CA ARG A 2 7.87 22.83 28.55
C ARG A 2 6.50 22.34 28.06
N THR A 3 5.48 23.19 28.05
CA THR A 3 4.10 22.84 27.62
C THR A 3 3.92 22.68 26.11
N LYS A 4 4.64 23.46 25.27
CA LYS A 4 4.64 23.26 23.81
C LYS A 4 5.33 21.96 23.38
N ARG A 5 6.34 21.50 24.14
CA ARG A 5 7.04 20.22 23.91
C ARG A 5 6.17 18.99 24.17
N ILE A 6 5.27 19.07 25.16
CA ILE A 6 4.36 17.97 25.52
C ILE A 6 3.24 17.81 24.49
N ILE A 7 2.71 18.92 23.95
CA ILE A 7 1.62 18.87 22.95
C ILE A 7 2.10 18.31 21.58
N SER A 8 3.30 18.67 21.11
CA SER A 8 3.85 18.06 19.86
C SER A 8 4.23 16.59 20.03
N MET A 9 4.70 16.17 21.21
CA MET A 9 4.95 14.76 21.50
C MET A 9 3.63 13.98 21.56
N ILE A 10 2.61 14.52 22.22
CA ILE A 10 1.28 13.90 22.30
C ILE A 10 0.64 13.80 20.92
N LEU A 11 0.84 14.75 20.00
CA LEU A 11 0.27 14.68 18.64
C LEU A 11 0.87 13.54 17.81
N ILE A 12 2.20 13.37 17.89
CA ILE A 12 2.93 12.27 17.23
C ILE A 12 2.57 10.95 17.92
N ILE A 13 2.56 10.92 19.25
CA ILE A 13 2.20 9.75 20.07
C ILE A 13 0.73 9.35 19.88
N THR A 14 -0.21 10.29 19.67
CA THR A 14 -1.63 9.96 19.39
C THR A 14 -1.87 9.53 17.94
N LEU A 15 -1.02 9.94 17.00
CA LEU A 15 -0.93 9.35 15.65
C LEU A 15 -0.26 7.95 15.66
N MET A 16 0.55 7.63 16.68
CA MET A 16 1.27 6.36 16.81
C MET A 16 0.61 5.32 17.73
N PHE A 17 -0.13 5.72 18.77
CA PHE A 17 -0.85 4.80 19.65
C PHE A 17 -2.11 4.21 19.01
N SER A 18 -2.51 4.71 17.84
CA SER A 18 -3.53 4.11 16.98
C SER A 18 -3.18 2.71 16.47
N PHE A 19 -1.95 2.21 16.66
CA PHE A 19 -1.57 0.84 16.30
C PHE A 19 -1.16 -0.07 17.47
N SER A 20 -0.94 0.46 18.69
CA SER A 20 -0.48 -0.34 19.84
C SER A 20 -1.50 -0.49 20.97
N ALA A 21 -2.58 0.30 20.98
CA ALA A 21 -3.69 0.13 21.94
C ALA A 21 -4.77 -0.87 21.45
N SER A 22 -4.63 -1.41 20.23
CA SER A 22 -5.58 -2.32 19.58
C SER A 22 -5.62 -3.73 20.16
N VAL A 23 -4.84 -4.05 21.20
CA VAL A 23 -4.79 -5.43 21.72
C VAL A 23 -5.88 -5.70 22.76
N TYR A 24 -6.59 -4.69 23.30
CA TYR A 24 -7.58 -4.89 24.39
C TYR A 24 -8.79 -3.92 24.47
N ALA A 25 -9.11 -3.12 23.44
CA ALA A 25 -10.23 -2.16 23.52
C ALA A 25 -11.45 -2.60 22.67
N ASP A 26 -12.67 -2.38 23.20
CA ASP A 26 -13.96 -2.67 22.56
C ASP A 26 -14.10 -1.93 21.21
N SER A 27 -14.68 -2.56 20.18
CA SER A 27 -14.69 -2.02 18.80
C SER A 27 -15.36 -0.64 18.66
N ASP A 28 -16.39 -0.37 19.46
CA ASP A 28 -17.05 0.94 19.56
C ASP A 28 -16.13 2.01 20.17
N SER A 29 -15.24 1.62 21.09
CA SER A 29 -14.23 2.51 21.68
C SER A 29 -13.15 2.88 20.66
N ILE A 30 -12.78 1.95 19.76
CA ILE A 30 -11.83 2.20 18.67
C ILE A 30 -12.45 3.13 17.64
N ALA A 31 -13.69 2.90 17.20
CA ALA A 31 -14.38 3.76 16.24
C ALA A 31 -14.55 5.19 16.75
N GLU A 32 -14.92 5.37 18.01
CA GLU A 32 -15.03 6.70 18.62
C GLU A 32 -13.65 7.36 18.79
N SER A 33 -12.61 6.59 19.11
CA SER A 33 -11.23 7.08 19.14
C SER A 33 -10.76 7.56 17.77
N LEU A 34 -11.02 6.79 16.69
CA LEU A 34 -10.69 7.17 15.32
C LEU A 34 -11.45 8.43 14.86
N LYS A 35 -12.74 8.53 15.20
CA LYS A 35 -13.56 9.72 14.92
C LYS A 35 -13.04 10.96 15.65
N ASN A 36 -12.62 10.80 16.90
CA ASN A 36 -12.00 11.88 17.68
C ASN A 36 -10.64 12.29 17.09
N ILE A 37 -9.82 11.33 16.64
CA ILE A 37 -8.56 11.60 15.93
C ILE A 37 -8.82 12.36 14.63
N MET A 38 -9.75 11.90 13.78
CA MET A 38 -10.11 12.58 12.54
C MET A 38 -10.65 14.00 12.79
N THR A 39 -11.43 14.18 13.86
CA THR A 39 -11.93 15.49 14.26
C THR A 39 -10.80 16.42 14.70
N ASN A 40 -9.84 15.90 15.46
CA ASN A 40 -8.66 16.65 15.87
C ASN A 40 -7.77 17.04 14.68
N ILE A 41 -7.56 16.13 13.72
CA ILE A 41 -6.83 16.41 12.47
C ILE A 41 -7.54 17.52 11.69
N LYS A 42 -8.86 17.40 11.48
CA LYS A 42 -9.65 18.45 10.82
C LYS A 42 -9.58 19.79 11.53
N ASN A 43 -9.59 19.80 12.86
CA ASN A 43 -9.46 21.03 13.63
C ASN A 43 -8.06 21.65 13.48
N ILE A 44 -7.01 20.83 13.45
CA ILE A 44 -5.63 21.29 13.20
C ILE A 44 -5.48 21.87 11.80
N ILE A 45 -6.02 21.20 10.79
CA ILE A 45 -6.03 21.67 9.41
C ILE A 45 -6.79 23.00 9.33
N LYS A 46 -7.98 23.11 9.93
CA LYS A 46 -8.74 24.36 10.01
C LYS A 46 -7.98 25.48 10.72
N GLU A 47 -7.19 25.17 11.76
CA GLU A 47 -6.34 26.16 12.41
C GLU A 47 -5.19 26.63 11.50
N VAL A 48 -4.63 25.74 10.68
CA VAL A 48 -3.57 26.08 9.73
C VAL A 48 -4.10 26.86 8.53
N ILE A 49 -5.27 26.50 7.99
CA ILE A 49 -5.97 27.27 6.93
C ILE A 49 -6.25 28.70 7.38
N LYS A 50 -6.51 28.92 8.69
CA LYS A 50 -6.65 30.28 9.24
C LYS A 50 -5.34 31.06 9.28
N VAL A 51 -4.18 30.38 9.25
CA VAL A 51 -2.85 31.00 9.25
C VAL A 51 -2.37 31.27 7.83
N PHE A 52 -2.57 30.31 6.91
CA PHE A 52 -2.19 30.42 5.51
C PHE A 52 -3.45 30.47 4.63
N ASN A 53 -3.75 31.65 4.10
CA ASN A 53 -4.97 31.87 3.31
C ASN A 53 -4.94 31.22 1.91
N ASP A 54 -3.80 30.67 1.51
CA ASP A 54 -3.51 30.00 0.25
C ASP A 54 -3.30 28.48 0.41
N VAL A 55 -3.79 27.93 1.52
CA VAL A 55 -3.88 26.48 1.77
C VAL A 55 -5.34 26.13 1.99
N GLU A 56 -5.88 25.24 1.16
CA GLU A 56 -7.26 24.74 1.28
C GLU A 56 -7.28 23.33 1.89
N GLU A 57 -8.42 22.93 2.49
CA GLU A 57 -8.56 21.64 3.17
C GLU A 57 -8.30 20.44 2.24
N ASN A 58 -8.61 20.59 0.95
CA ASN A 58 -8.50 19.53 -0.04
C ASN A 58 -7.20 19.58 -0.85
N ASP A 59 -6.28 20.50 -0.54
CA ASP A 59 -4.98 20.53 -1.22
C ASP A 59 -4.18 19.27 -0.87
N TRP A 60 -3.54 18.67 -1.88
CA TRP A 60 -2.73 17.45 -1.69
C TRP A 60 -1.58 17.63 -0.68
N PHE A 61 -1.16 18.89 -0.45
CA PHE A 61 -0.12 19.26 0.50
C PHE A 61 -0.68 19.77 1.86
N ALA A 62 -2.00 19.92 2.03
CA ALA A 62 -2.59 20.55 3.21
C ALA A 62 -2.18 19.86 4.52
N GLU A 63 -2.23 18.52 4.55
CA GLU A 63 -1.82 17.74 5.72
C GLU A 63 -0.33 17.90 6.03
N ASN A 64 0.52 17.86 4.99
CA ASN A 64 1.96 18.03 5.12
C ASN A 64 2.30 19.40 5.73
N VAL A 65 1.74 20.46 5.16
CA VAL A 65 1.96 21.84 5.63
C VAL A 65 1.45 22.01 7.05
N SER A 66 0.26 21.46 7.34
CA SER A 66 -0.34 21.53 8.67
C SER A 66 0.54 20.87 9.73
N MET A 67 1.03 19.66 9.46
CA MET A 67 1.93 18.94 10.36
C MET A 67 3.22 19.73 10.58
N LEU A 68 3.89 20.14 9.50
CA LEU A 68 5.17 20.84 9.60
C LEU A 68 5.04 22.21 10.27
N TYR A 69 3.92 22.91 10.09
CA TYR A 69 3.61 24.13 10.82
C TYR A 69 3.46 23.88 12.32
N LYS A 70 2.69 22.87 12.72
CA LYS A 70 2.51 22.49 14.14
C LYS A 70 3.82 22.07 14.81
N LEU A 71 4.74 21.47 14.05
CA LEU A 71 6.08 21.13 14.53
C LEU A 71 7.05 22.32 14.55
N GLY A 72 6.65 23.50 14.06
CA GLY A 72 7.51 24.69 13.96
C GLY A 72 8.59 24.61 12.87
N ILE A 73 8.44 23.66 11.95
CA ILE A 73 9.35 23.43 10.83
C ILE A 73 9.08 24.43 9.71
N ILE A 74 7.81 24.76 9.46
CA ILE A 74 7.39 25.79 8.50
C ILE A 74 6.65 26.91 9.24
N ASN A 75 6.88 28.16 8.87
CA ASN A 75 6.22 29.33 9.47
C ASN A 75 5.45 30.20 8.44
N GLY A 76 5.48 29.84 7.15
CA GLY A 76 4.96 30.67 6.06
C GLY A 76 5.81 31.91 5.77
N LYS A 77 5.35 32.71 4.80
CA LYS A 77 5.94 33.96 4.35
C LYS A 77 5.06 35.13 4.78
N PRO A 78 5.58 36.12 5.52
CA PRO A 78 4.81 37.29 5.89
C PRO A 78 4.46 38.11 4.64
N GLN A 79 3.24 38.61 4.60
CA GLN A 79 2.75 39.55 3.60
C GLN A 79 2.80 40.98 4.11
N LYS A 80 2.71 41.94 3.20
CA LYS A 80 2.74 43.38 3.54
C LYS A 80 1.57 43.81 4.43
N ASP A 81 0.45 43.13 4.34
CA ASP A 81 -0.76 43.37 5.13
C ASP A 81 -0.73 42.71 6.52
N GLY A 82 0.39 42.07 6.89
CA GLY A 82 0.55 41.37 8.16
C GLY A 82 -0.01 39.95 8.19
N THR A 83 -0.61 39.47 7.09
CA THR A 83 -1.01 38.07 6.94
C THR A 83 0.20 37.19 6.60
N TYR A 84 0.01 35.86 6.64
CA TYR A 84 1.02 34.90 6.25
C TYR A 84 0.47 34.01 5.15
N ILE A 85 1.31 33.65 4.18
CA ILE A 85 0.98 32.67 3.13
C ILE A 85 1.96 31.52 3.16
N PHE A 86 1.54 30.35 2.71
CA PHE A 86 2.44 29.22 2.53
C PHE A 86 3.26 29.35 1.25
N ASP A 87 2.65 29.85 0.17
CA ASP A 87 3.15 29.99 -1.19
C ASP A 87 3.55 28.62 -1.80
N PRO A 88 2.58 27.72 -2.07
CA PRO A 88 2.85 26.32 -2.39
C PRO A 88 3.62 26.11 -3.69
N THR A 89 3.44 27.01 -4.67
CA THR A 89 4.03 26.91 -6.02
C THR A 89 5.38 27.61 -6.14
N ALA A 90 5.75 28.47 -5.20
CA ALA A 90 7.08 29.08 -5.21
C ALA A 90 8.17 28.02 -5.05
N LEU A 91 9.28 28.27 -5.72
CA LEU A 91 10.48 27.47 -5.58
C LEU A 91 11.08 27.66 -4.19
N VAL A 92 11.51 26.56 -3.59
CA VAL A 92 12.17 26.56 -2.28
C VAL A 92 13.68 26.79 -2.47
N SER A 93 14.25 27.69 -1.69
CA SER A 93 15.70 27.94 -1.73
C SER A 93 16.51 26.88 -0.99
N LYS A 94 17.81 26.77 -1.28
CA LYS A 94 18.73 25.90 -0.54
C LYS A 94 18.68 26.15 0.97
N SER A 95 18.65 27.42 1.38
CA SER A 95 18.60 27.80 2.79
C SER A 95 17.28 27.48 3.48
N GLU A 96 16.16 27.65 2.78
CA GLU A 96 14.84 27.27 3.27
C GLU A 96 14.75 25.76 3.51
N PHE A 97 15.16 24.95 2.52
CA PHE A 97 15.15 23.49 2.65
C PHE A 97 16.09 23.02 3.77
N THR A 98 17.29 23.61 3.87
CA THR A 98 18.24 23.30 4.96
C THR A 98 17.64 23.58 6.32
N LYS A 99 16.98 24.73 6.51
CA LYS A 99 16.29 25.04 7.78
C LYS A 99 15.20 24.01 8.06
N MET A 100 14.40 23.64 7.07
CA MET A 100 13.33 22.64 7.23
C MET A 100 13.89 21.30 7.70
N LEU A 101 14.95 20.83 7.05
CA LEU A 101 15.61 19.56 7.36
C LEU A 101 16.23 19.58 8.77
N VAL A 102 17.01 20.61 9.10
CA VAL A 102 17.65 20.73 10.43
C VAL A 102 16.60 20.77 11.55
N ALA A 103 15.51 21.52 11.34
CA ALA A 103 14.40 21.57 12.28
C ALA A 103 13.67 20.22 12.41
N ALA A 104 13.42 19.53 11.29
CA ALA A 104 12.80 18.21 11.26
C ALA A 104 13.64 17.17 12.02
N MET A 105 14.95 17.22 11.84
CA MET A 105 15.89 16.32 12.52
C MET A 105 16.07 16.64 14.01
N LYS A 106 15.65 17.83 14.45
CA LYS A 106 15.78 18.35 15.81
C LYS A 106 17.24 18.45 16.27
N TYR A 107 18.15 18.80 15.36
CA TYR A 107 19.55 18.99 15.69
C TYR A 107 19.77 20.19 16.62
N ASN A 108 20.86 20.13 17.37
CA ASN A 108 21.29 21.25 18.20
C ASN A 108 21.89 22.32 17.28
N ILE A 109 21.32 23.53 17.35
CA ILE A 109 21.77 24.63 16.50
C ILE A 109 23.17 25.06 16.92
N VAL A 110 24.11 25.00 15.98
CA VAL A 110 25.48 25.50 16.13
C VAL A 110 25.69 26.77 15.30
N ASP A 111 26.80 27.46 15.54
CA ASP A 111 27.25 28.60 14.75
C ASP A 111 28.61 28.26 14.15
N GLY A 112 29.00 28.97 13.10
CA GLY A 112 30.17 28.65 12.31
C GLY A 112 30.47 29.72 11.27
N ASN A 113 31.38 29.45 10.35
CA ASN A 113 31.71 30.37 9.26
C ASN A 113 32.29 29.62 8.06
N THR A 114 31.65 28.52 7.69
CA THR A 114 32.15 27.56 6.70
C THR A 114 32.13 28.14 5.28
N PHE A 115 31.13 28.97 4.96
CA PHE A 115 30.95 29.58 3.65
C PHE A 115 31.06 31.10 3.72
N ASN A 116 31.65 31.70 2.68
CA ASN A 116 31.91 33.15 2.63
C ASN A 116 30.60 33.96 2.58
N ASP A 117 29.68 33.56 1.70
CA ASP A 117 28.43 34.27 1.39
C ASP A 117 27.36 34.24 2.51
N ILE A 118 27.51 33.42 3.55
CA ILE A 118 26.64 33.44 4.75
C ILE A 118 27.33 34.05 5.96
N GLY A 119 28.66 34.03 5.97
CA GLY A 119 29.51 34.50 7.06
C GLY A 119 29.52 36.02 7.21
N TYR A 120 29.64 36.73 6.09
CA TYR A 120 29.81 38.19 6.08
C TYR A 120 28.47 38.96 6.19
N GLU A 121 27.39 38.46 5.58
CA GLU A 121 26.11 39.20 5.49
C GLU A 121 25.06 38.83 6.56
N LYS A 122 25.41 38.07 7.60
CA LYS A 122 24.48 37.57 8.64
C LYS A 122 23.19 36.97 8.02
N HIS A 123 23.34 36.10 7.03
CA HIS A 123 22.20 35.43 6.41
C HIS A 123 21.35 34.72 7.49
N TRP A 124 20.03 34.87 7.46
CA TRP A 124 19.12 34.36 8.51
C TRP A 124 19.26 32.84 8.73
N ALA A 125 19.61 32.12 7.66
CA ALA A 125 19.77 30.67 7.69
C ALA A 125 21.15 30.19 8.16
N LYS A 126 22.09 31.10 8.44
CA LYS A 126 23.50 30.77 8.73
C LYS A 126 23.63 29.62 9.72
N LYS A 127 23.03 29.73 10.90
CA LYS A 127 23.14 28.72 11.94
C LYS A 127 22.58 27.35 11.52
N TYR A 128 21.54 27.32 10.69
CA TYR A 128 21.01 26.06 10.17
C TYR A 128 21.96 25.44 9.15
N ILE A 129 22.57 26.25 8.28
CA ILE A 129 23.57 25.78 7.31
C ILE A 129 24.81 25.24 8.02
N GLU A 130 25.34 25.96 9.01
CA GLU A 130 26.47 25.49 9.82
C GLU A 130 26.13 24.22 10.62
N THR A 131 24.88 24.10 11.09
CA THR A 131 24.42 22.86 11.71
C THR A 131 24.40 21.70 10.71
N ALA A 132 23.90 21.91 9.50
CA ALA A 132 23.91 20.87 8.48
C ALA A 132 25.34 20.50 8.03
N VAL A 133 26.30 21.43 8.05
CA VAL A 133 27.72 21.12 7.86
C VAL A 133 28.25 20.26 9.01
N PHE A 134 28.01 20.67 10.26
CA PHE A 134 28.46 19.96 11.44
C PHE A 134 27.94 18.52 11.51
N GLU A 135 26.67 18.31 11.13
CA GLU A 135 26.02 16.99 11.08
C GLU A 135 26.40 16.19 9.81
N GLY A 136 27.32 16.69 8.97
CA GLY A 136 27.81 15.99 7.78
C GLY A 136 26.82 15.91 6.61
N ILE A 137 25.76 16.70 6.64
CA ILE A 137 24.70 16.73 5.62
C ILE A 137 25.15 17.57 4.42
N ILE A 138 25.82 18.68 4.70
CA ILE A 138 26.42 19.57 3.71
C ILE A 138 27.94 19.41 3.80
N ASN A 139 28.59 19.15 2.68
CA ASN A 139 30.04 19.07 2.60
C ASN A 139 30.60 20.31 1.90
N ARG A 140 31.57 20.98 2.53
CA ARG A 140 32.19 22.21 2.03
C ARG A 140 33.04 22.00 0.77
N GLU A 141 33.67 20.84 0.62
CA GLU A 141 34.48 20.51 -0.56
C GLU A 141 33.59 20.31 -1.80
N GLU A 142 32.41 19.69 -1.61
CA GLU A 142 31.42 19.47 -2.68
C GLU A 142 30.73 20.77 -3.12
N GLU A 143 30.47 21.68 -2.17
CA GLU A 143 29.75 22.94 -2.42
C GLU A 143 30.66 24.07 -2.92
N GLY A 144 31.94 24.06 -2.56
CA GLY A 144 32.87 25.16 -2.85
C GLY A 144 32.76 26.33 -1.85
N GLU A 145 33.37 27.48 -2.17
CA GLU A 145 33.56 28.58 -1.21
C GLU A 145 32.30 29.32 -0.77
N ASN A 146 31.24 29.20 -1.57
CA ASN A 146 29.95 29.84 -1.34
C ASN A 146 28.87 28.78 -1.35
N TYR A 147 27.89 28.91 -0.44
CA TYR A 147 26.77 27.98 -0.35
C TYR A 147 25.63 28.29 -1.33
N TRP A 148 25.51 29.57 -1.72
CA TRP A 148 24.44 30.15 -2.53
C TRP A 148 23.07 29.96 -1.89
N PRO A 149 22.83 30.50 -0.66
CA PRO A 149 21.66 30.16 0.15
C PRO A 149 20.31 30.51 -0.48
N ASN A 150 20.28 31.49 -1.39
CA ASN A 150 19.06 32.06 -1.96
C ASN A 150 18.66 31.45 -3.31
N ILE A 151 19.49 30.59 -3.92
CA ILE A 151 19.11 29.95 -5.17
C ILE A 151 18.11 28.82 -4.91
N PRO A 152 17.19 28.53 -5.85
CA PRO A 152 16.33 27.35 -5.80
C PRO A 152 17.14 26.06 -5.65
N ILE A 153 16.68 25.16 -4.78
CA ILE A 153 17.32 23.85 -4.60
C ILE A 153 16.94 22.90 -5.73
N LYS A 154 17.92 22.13 -6.22
CA LYS A 154 17.70 21.05 -7.18
C LYS A 154 17.20 19.78 -6.47
N ARG A 155 16.44 18.95 -7.17
CA ARG A 155 15.94 17.66 -6.67
C ARG A 155 17.06 16.74 -6.21
N LYS A 156 18.18 16.71 -6.93
CA LYS A 156 19.35 15.90 -6.55
C LYS A 156 19.95 16.34 -5.22
N ASP A 157 20.17 17.64 -5.03
CA ASP A 157 20.78 18.18 -3.81
C ASP A 157 19.87 17.94 -2.60
N MET A 158 18.57 18.14 -2.78
CA MET A 158 17.55 17.82 -1.78
C MET A 158 17.59 16.34 -1.37
N ALA A 159 17.67 15.43 -2.35
CA ALA A 159 17.77 14.00 -2.12
C ALA A 159 19.06 13.63 -1.38
N LEU A 160 20.20 14.18 -1.79
CA LEU A 160 21.48 13.94 -1.13
C LEU A 160 21.46 14.38 0.34
N MET A 161 20.90 15.57 0.61
CA MET A 161 20.75 16.06 1.97
C MET A 161 19.85 15.15 2.82
N MET A 162 18.72 14.68 2.28
CA MET A 162 17.83 13.74 2.96
C MET A 162 18.52 12.39 3.24
N PHE A 163 19.22 11.84 2.25
CA PHE A 163 19.96 10.59 2.37
C PHE A 163 21.00 10.65 3.49
N ARG A 164 21.78 11.74 3.55
CA ARG A 164 22.79 11.97 4.60
C ARG A 164 22.15 12.17 5.96
N ALA A 165 21.07 12.96 6.04
CA ALA A 165 20.37 13.21 7.29
C ALA A 165 19.81 11.92 7.91
N LEU A 166 19.33 10.99 7.08
CA LEU A 166 18.83 9.70 7.52
C LEU A 166 19.94 8.66 7.75
N ASN A 167 21.21 9.01 7.46
CA ASN A 167 22.37 8.13 7.57
C ASN A 167 22.16 6.78 6.87
N LEU A 168 21.65 6.83 5.63
CA LEU A 168 21.39 5.64 4.82
C LEU A 168 22.67 5.17 4.11
N GLU A 169 22.72 3.88 3.80
CA GLU A 169 23.78 3.29 2.98
C GLU A 169 23.38 3.30 1.50
N SER A 170 24.31 3.66 0.61
CA SER A 170 24.07 3.68 -0.83
C SER A 170 23.68 2.28 -1.34
N SER A 171 22.71 2.23 -2.25
CA SER A 171 22.36 0.98 -2.92
C SER A 171 23.41 0.64 -3.98
N ILE A 172 23.67 -0.65 -4.16
CA ILE A 172 24.50 -1.20 -5.24
C ILE A 172 23.66 -1.70 -6.41
N ASN A 173 22.33 -1.62 -6.31
CA ASN A 173 21.41 -2.05 -7.35
C ASN A 173 21.37 -1.04 -8.49
N GLU A 174 20.93 -1.49 -9.67
CA GLU A 174 20.67 -0.61 -10.80
C GLU A 174 19.63 0.45 -10.44
N SER A 175 19.83 1.67 -10.97
CA SER A 175 18.90 2.76 -10.76
C SER A 175 17.55 2.45 -11.43
N PRO A 176 16.42 2.66 -10.73
CA PRO A 176 15.09 2.55 -11.31
C PRO A 176 14.76 3.72 -12.25
N PHE A 177 15.61 4.76 -12.27
CA PHE A 177 15.43 5.96 -13.08
C PHE A 177 16.49 6.02 -14.19
N PRO A 178 16.11 6.19 -15.46
CA PRO A 178 17.05 6.15 -16.58
C PRO A 178 17.94 7.40 -16.70
N ASP A 179 17.67 8.46 -15.94
CA ASP A 179 18.35 9.76 -16.01
C ASP A 179 19.31 10.03 -14.83
N VAL A 180 19.53 9.04 -13.96
CA VAL A 180 20.46 9.06 -12.82
C VAL A 180 20.96 7.65 -12.52
N ASP A 181 22.20 7.52 -12.05
CA ASP A 181 22.81 6.24 -11.67
C ASP A 181 23.39 6.25 -10.24
N GLU A 182 23.24 7.36 -9.50
CA GLU A 182 23.82 7.48 -8.17
C GLU A 182 23.09 6.60 -7.13
N GLY A 183 23.81 5.69 -6.49
CA GLY A 183 23.23 4.70 -5.56
C GLY A 183 22.49 5.27 -4.34
N PHE A 184 22.76 6.53 -3.96
CA PHE A 184 21.97 7.21 -2.91
C PHE A 184 20.53 7.50 -3.37
N ILE A 185 20.33 7.79 -4.66
CA ILE A 185 19.00 8.03 -5.24
C ILE A 185 18.24 6.70 -5.33
N THR A 186 18.90 5.64 -5.80
CA THR A 186 18.36 4.28 -5.78
C THR A 186 17.93 3.88 -4.38
N LYS A 187 18.77 4.15 -3.37
CA LYS A 187 18.42 3.86 -1.98
C LYS A 187 17.16 4.59 -1.53
N LEU A 188 17.03 5.87 -1.82
CA LEU A 188 15.86 6.65 -1.45
C LEU A 188 14.57 6.15 -2.13
N HIS A 189 14.69 5.57 -3.32
CA HIS A 189 13.57 4.89 -3.98
C HIS A 189 13.20 3.58 -3.29
N GLU A 190 14.17 2.71 -2.99
CA GLU A 190 13.94 1.45 -2.26
C GLU A 190 13.29 1.67 -0.88
N GLU A 191 13.58 2.80 -0.25
CA GLU A 191 13.01 3.21 1.04
C GLU A 191 11.70 4.02 0.90
N TYR A 192 11.15 4.14 -0.32
CA TYR A 192 9.89 4.83 -0.65
C TYR A 192 9.88 6.35 -0.39
N LEU A 193 11.05 6.94 -0.15
CA LEU A 193 11.20 8.36 0.13
C LEU A 193 11.13 9.19 -1.16
N ILE A 194 11.53 8.64 -2.30
CA ILE A 194 11.42 9.25 -3.63
C ILE A 194 10.96 8.24 -4.69
N MET A 195 9.80 8.49 -5.31
CA MET A 195 9.20 7.60 -6.32
C MET A 195 9.45 8.04 -7.78
N GLY A 196 10.16 9.14 -8.00
CA GLY A 196 10.35 9.72 -9.34
C GLY A 196 9.11 10.41 -9.91
N ILE A 197 9.16 10.73 -11.20
CA ILE A 197 8.14 11.45 -11.96
C ILE A 197 7.79 10.59 -13.18
N PRO A 198 6.52 10.20 -13.36
CA PRO A 198 6.10 9.49 -14.56
C PRO A 198 6.41 10.29 -15.84
N SER A 199 7.03 9.64 -16.82
CA SER A 199 7.24 10.15 -18.18
C SER A 199 6.61 9.18 -19.19
N SER A 200 6.56 9.57 -20.47
CA SER A 200 5.82 8.86 -21.52
C SER A 200 6.20 7.39 -21.73
N LYS A 201 7.39 6.96 -21.28
CA LYS A 201 7.91 5.60 -21.45
C LYS A 201 8.52 4.98 -20.19
N SER A 202 8.79 5.77 -19.16
CA SER A 202 9.48 5.34 -17.94
C SER A 202 9.26 6.37 -16.83
N THR A 203 9.62 6.01 -15.60
CA THR A 203 9.69 6.94 -14.48
C THR A 203 11.08 7.57 -14.44
N ILE A 204 11.18 8.89 -14.33
CA ILE A 204 12.45 9.63 -14.30
C ILE A 204 12.65 10.36 -12.97
N PHE A 205 13.89 10.62 -12.58
CA PHE A 205 14.20 11.33 -11.34
C PHE A 205 14.19 12.85 -11.51
N LYS A 206 14.64 13.36 -12.67
CA LYS A 206 14.85 14.78 -13.02
C LYS A 206 15.81 15.50 -12.05
N PRO A 207 17.12 15.19 -12.08
CA PRO A 207 18.09 15.64 -11.06
C PRO A 207 18.24 17.17 -10.97
N ASP A 208 18.23 17.87 -12.11
CA ASP A 208 18.30 19.34 -12.19
C ASP A 208 16.93 20.02 -12.03
N GLY A 209 15.86 19.25 -11.80
CA GLY A 209 14.54 19.78 -11.54
C GLY A 209 14.52 20.62 -10.26
N LEU A 210 13.87 21.78 -10.32
CA LEU A 210 13.66 22.64 -9.15
C LEU A 210 12.45 22.16 -8.36
N THR A 211 12.46 22.39 -7.05
CA THR A 211 11.43 21.90 -6.14
C THR A 211 10.57 23.04 -5.61
N THR A 212 9.25 22.86 -5.63
CA THR A 212 8.29 23.80 -5.03
C THR A 212 8.21 23.62 -3.51
N ARG A 213 7.67 24.62 -2.81
CA ARG A 213 7.48 24.56 -1.36
C ARG A 213 6.52 23.45 -0.94
N ALA A 214 5.47 23.18 -1.73
CA ALA A 214 4.57 22.06 -1.49
C ALA A 214 5.29 20.70 -1.58
N GLU A 215 6.12 20.49 -2.62
CA GLU A 215 6.92 19.28 -2.78
C GLU A 215 7.95 19.11 -1.66
N ALA A 216 8.64 20.19 -1.27
CA ALA A 216 9.58 20.15 -0.15
C ALA A 216 8.89 19.81 1.18
N ALA A 217 7.68 20.35 1.42
CA ALA A 217 6.89 20.00 2.60
C ALA A 217 6.55 18.50 2.60
N ALA A 218 6.09 17.95 1.47
CA ALA A 218 5.77 16.52 1.37
C ALA A 218 7.00 15.63 1.59
N ILE A 219 8.17 16.02 1.08
CA ILE A 219 9.41 15.26 1.26
C ILE A 219 9.87 15.27 2.72
N ILE A 220 9.84 16.41 3.39
CA ILE A 220 10.19 16.50 4.80
C ILE A 220 9.19 15.73 5.68
N SER A 221 7.90 15.74 5.35
CA SER A 221 6.90 14.91 6.04
C SER A 221 7.20 13.42 5.91
N ARG A 222 7.49 12.93 4.69
CA ARG A 222 7.89 11.54 4.46
C ARG A 222 9.14 11.16 5.24
N MET A 223 10.14 12.05 5.24
CA MET A 223 11.37 11.86 6.01
C MET A 223 11.10 11.73 7.52
N LEU A 224 10.20 12.54 8.07
CA LEU A 224 9.80 12.46 9.48
C LEU A 224 9.07 11.16 9.81
N GLU A 225 8.10 10.77 8.99
CA GLU A 225 7.37 9.51 9.16
C GLU A 225 8.32 8.30 9.09
N TYR A 226 9.22 8.30 8.10
CA TYR A 226 10.24 7.26 7.94
C TYR A 226 11.17 7.20 9.15
N LYS A 227 11.71 8.34 9.60
CA LYS A 227 12.65 8.38 10.73
C LYS A 227 12.03 7.83 12.01
N GLU A 228 10.74 8.09 12.24
CA GLU A 228 10.04 7.65 13.44
C GLU A 228 9.81 6.12 13.43
N ASN A 229 9.32 5.56 12.32
CA ASN A 229 9.13 4.12 12.16
C ASN A 229 9.32 3.68 10.70
N PRO A 230 10.56 3.32 10.28
CA PRO A 230 10.83 2.96 8.89
C PRO A 230 10.00 1.77 8.39
N LYS A 231 9.75 0.79 9.26
CA LYS A 231 8.99 -0.43 8.90
C LYS A 231 7.53 -0.10 8.60
N GLU A 232 6.90 0.68 9.45
CA GLU A 232 5.50 1.08 9.30
C GLU A 232 5.31 2.05 8.14
N TYR A 233 6.21 3.02 7.97
CA TYR A 233 6.20 3.91 6.81
C TYR A 233 6.28 3.13 5.50
N LYS A 234 7.23 2.19 5.39
CA LYS A 234 7.38 1.36 4.19
C LYS A 234 6.15 0.50 3.93
N LYS A 235 5.56 -0.07 4.99
CA LYS A 235 4.27 -0.74 4.89
C LYS A 235 3.24 0.23 4.30
N LYS A 236 3.01 1.41 4.89
CA LYS A 236 2.07 2.41 4.36
C LYS A 236 2.33 2.80 2.90
N MET A 237 3.58 2.95 2.48
CA MET A 237 3.91 3.35 1.11
C MET A 237 3.73 2.22 0.10
N GLN A 238 4.05 0.98 0.47
CA GLN A 238 3.72 -0.22 -0.32
C GLN A 238 2.22 -0.36 -0.57
N TRP A 239 1.37 0.15 0.33
CA TRP A 239 -0.08 0.15 0.12
C TRP A 239 -0.50 1.13 -0.99
N ASN A 240 0.29 2.15 -1.30
CA ASN A 240 -0.03 3.19 -2.28
C ASN A 240 0.69 3.02 -3.62
N GLU A 241 1.54 2.00 -3.79
CA GLU A 241 2.13 1.66 -5.08
C GLU A 241 1.06 1.28 -6.11
N VAL A 242 1.40 1.37 -7.40
CA VAL A 242 0.57 0.89 -8.51
C VAL A 242 1.44 -0.09 -9.29
N THR A 243 0.93 -1.28 -9.58
CA THR A 243 1.64 -2.33 -10.34
C THR A 243 1.91 -1.88 -11.78
N GLU A 244 2.79 -2.59 -12.50
CA GLU A 244 3.11 -2.31 -13.91
C GLU A 244 1.87 -2.31 -14.83
N ASP A 245 0.81 -3.03 -14.45
CA ASP A 245 -0.49 -3.06 -15.13
C ASP A 245 -1.50 -2.01 -14.61
N GLY A 246 -1.06 -1.05 -13.80
CA GLY A 246 -1.88 0.09 -13.38
C GLY A 246 -2.79 -0.18 -12.18
N VAL A 247 -2.60 -1.27 -11.45
CA VAL A 247 -3.44 -1.65 -10.30
C VAL A 247 -2.83 -1.16 -8.99
N PRO A 248 -3.52 -0.33 -8.18
CA PRO A 248 -3.04 0.03 -6.85
C PRO A 248 -2.71 -1.21 -6.00
N MET A 249 -1.52 -1.31 -5.44
CA MET A 249 -1.04 -2.41 -4.60
C MET A 249 -1.92 -2.64 -3.37
N ARG A 250 -2.60 -1.60 -2.85
CA ARG A 250 -3.69 -1.80 -1.87
C ARG A 250 -4.78 -2.74 -2.36
N LEU A 251 -5.06 -2.90 -3.65
CA LEU A 251 -6.06 -3.84 -4.18
C LEU A 251 -5.53 -5.28 -4.31
N TYR A 252 -4.22 -5.47 -4.16
CA TYR A 252 -3.58 -6.76 -3.93
C TYR A 252 -3.47 -7.08 -2.42
N LEU A 253 -3.41 -6.06 -1.55
CA LEU A 253 -3.35 -6.19 -0.09
C LEU A 253 -4.73 -6.06 0.61
N MET A 254 -5.73 -5.48 -0.05
CA MET A 254 -7.15 -5.39 0.33
C MET A 254 -7.96 -6.29 -0.60
N GLU A 255 -8.80 -7.16 -0.05
CA GLU A 255 -9.94 -7.70 -0.79
C GLU A 255 -11.16 -6.80 -0.61
N ILE A 256 -11.72 -6.36 -1.75
CA ILE A 256 -13.10 -5.92 -2.11
C ILE A 256 -13.99 -5.11 -1.15
N ASP A 257 -13.91 -5.21 0.18
CA ASP A 257 -14.85 -4.55 1.11
C ASP A 257 -14.22 -3.48 2.03
N GLY A 258 -12.95 -3.12 1.80
CA GLY A 258 -12.27 -2.06 2.54
C GLY A 258 -11.74 -2.48 3.91
N LYS A 259 -11.73 -3.79 4.22
CA LYS A 259 -11.14 -4.34 5.46
C LYS A 259 -9.78 -4.98 5.20
N THR A 260 -8.85 -4.77 6.11
CA THR A 260 -7.55 -5.45 6.19
C THR A 260 -7.72 -6.93 6.59
N ILE A 261 -6.72 -7.78 6.34
CA ILE A 261 -6.71 -9.18 6.78
C ILE A 261 -6.91 -9.28 8.30
N GLU A 262 -6.33 -8.35 9.06
CA GLU A 262 -6.45 -8.23 10.50
C GLU A 262 -7.84 -7.76 10.95
N GLU A 263 -8.46 -6.78 10.29
CA GLU A 263 -9.84 -6.36 10.58
C GLU A 263 -10.84 -7.47 10.27
N ARG A 264 -10.64 -8.24 9.20
CA ARG A 264 -11.44 -9.45 8.94
C ARG A 264 -11.25 -10.51 10.02
N ARG A 265 -10.10 -10.57 10.71
CA ARG A 265 -9.89 -11.49 11.85
C ARG A 265 -10.65 -11.04 13.10
N GLU A 266 -10.80 -9.74 13.33
CA GLU A 266 -11.59 -9.16 14.44
C GLU A 266 -13.09 -9.18 14.18
N ASP A 267 -13.53 -8.86 12.96
CA ASP A 267 -14.92 -8.99 12.53
C ASP A 267 -15.37 -10.46 12.60
N LEU A 268 -14.46 -11.39 12.32
CA LEU A 268 -14.66 -12.81 12.56
C LEU A 268 -14.88 -13.13 14.02
N PHE A 269 -14.06 -12.57 14.93
CA PHE A 269 -14.19 -12.78 16.37
C PHE A 269 -15.58 -12.32 16.87
N THR A 270 -16.14 -11.31 16.21
CA THR A 270 -17.42 -10.69 16.55
C THR A 270 -18.62 -11.41 15.88
N GLN A 271 -18.46 -11.90 14.65
CA GLN A 271 -19.46 -12.71 13.93
C GLN A 271 -19.50 -14.18 14.38
N LEU A 272 -18.38 -14.69 14.91
CA LEU A 272 -18.24 -16.04 15.49
C LEU A 272 -18.59 -16.07 16.98
N ASN A 273 -19.62 -15.34 17.39
CA ASN A 273 -20.30 -15.71 18.63
C ASN A 273 -20.95 -17.08 18.40
N TYR A 274 -20.16 -18.14 18.62
CA TYR A 274 -20.45 -19.53 18.35
C TYR A 274 -21.83 -19.91 18.89
N PRO A 275 -22.82 -20.27 18.06
CA PRO A 275 -23.34 -21.60 18.21
C PRO A 275 -22.27 -22.56 17.70
N SER A 276 -22.09 -23.68 18.39
CA SER A 276 -21.32 -24.80 17.86
C SER A 276 -22.28 -25.73 17.08
N PRO A 277 -22.38 -25.65 15.74
CA PRO A 277 -22.89 -26.76 14.93
C PRO A 277 -21.69 -27.59 14.39
N PRO A 278 -21.87 -28.70 13.66
CA PRO A 278 -21.32 -30.03 13.95
C PRO A 278 -19.78 -30.26 13.82
N TRP A 279 -18.92 -29.23 13.82
CA TRP A 279 -17.46 -29.30 13.65
C TRP A 279 -16.80 -30.47 14.39
N LYS A 280 -17.05 -30.55 15.70
CA LYS A 280 -16.40 -31.52 16.59
C LYS A 280 -16.84 -32.96 16.32
N ASN A 281 -18.11 -33.15 15.97
CA ASN A 281 -18.65 -34.47 15.63
C ASN A 281 -18.34 -34.87 14.19
N TYR A 282 -18.10 -33.92 13.29
CA TYR A 282 -17.84 -34.18 11.87
C TYR A 282 -16.36 -34.45 11.59
N SER A 283 -15.46 -33.65 12.17
CA SER A 283 -14.00 -33.77 11.98
C SER A 283 -13.44 -35.10 12.48
N TYR A 284 -13.78 -35.45 13.72
CA TYR A 284 -13.30 -36.67 14.35
C TYR A 284 -13.95 -37.92 13.75
N LYS A 285 -15.29 -37.91 13.53
CA LYS A 285 -16.04 -39.08 13.04
C LYS A 285 -15.68 -39.47 11.60
N TYR A 286 -15.29 -38.51 10.76
CA TYR A 286 -15.15 -38.76 9.32
C TYR A 286 -13.73 -38.63 8.79
N PHE A 287 -12.89 -37.79 9.39
CA PHE A 287 -11.54 -37.52 8.86
C PHE A 287 -10.43 -37.90 9.84
N ASN A 288 -10.77 -38.30 11.07
CA ASN A 288 -9.80 -38.55 12.14
C ASN A 288 -8.82 -37.37 12.34
N MET A 289 -9.34 -36.15 12.17
CA MET A 289 -8.63 -34.88 12.32
C MET A 289 -9.33 -34.05 13.39
N SER A 290 -8.60 -33.16 14.05
CA SER A 290 -9.23 -32.07 14.80
C SER A 290 -10.01 -31.14 13.87
N SER A 291 -10.95 -30.38 14.42
CA SER A 291 -11.68 -29.35 13.66
C SER A 291 -10.74 -28.32 13.02
N GLU A 292 -9.61 -28.01 13.67
CA GLU A 292 -8.61 -27.07 13.17
C GLU A 292 -7.82 -27.63 11.98
N GLU A 293 -7.34 -28.87 12.10
CA GLU A 293 -6.64 -29.55 11.00
C GLU A 293 -7.56 -29.73 9.78
N LEU A 294 -8.84 -30.04 10.03
CA LEU A 294 -9.84 -30.14 8.98
C LEU A 294 -10.03 -28.81 8.25
N ALA A 295 -10.14 -27.70 8.98
CA ALA A 295 -10.31 -26.37 8.39
C ALA A 295 -9.10 -25.98 7.52
N LYS A 296 -7.88 -26.20 8.02
CA LYS A 296 -6.64 -25.97 7.24
C LYS A 296 -6.60 -26.81 5.96
N TYR A 297 -7.00 -28.07 6.06
CA TYR A 297 -7.05 -28.97 4.92
C TYR A 297 -8.10 -28.54 3.89
N MET A 298 -9.29 -28.12 4.32
CA MET A 298 -10.34 -27.56 3.45
C MET A 298 -9.88 -26.29 2.74
N TYR A 299 -9.27 -25.35 3.48
CA TYR A 299 -8.72 -24.12 2.91
C TYR A 299 -7.71 -24.40 1.81
N LYS A 300 -6.69 -25.23 2.13
CA LYS A 300 -5.63 -25.58 1.16
C LYS A 300 -6.23 -26.25 -0.08
N THR A 301 -7.18 -27.16 0.11
CA THR A 301 -7.84 -27.90 -0.97
C THR A 301 -8.56 -26.93 -1.92
N ALA A 302 -9.39 -26.04 -1.40
CA ALA A 302 -10.15 -25.12 -2.23
C ALA A 302 -9.31 -24.03 -2.88
N LYS A 303 -8.32 -23.47 -2.18
CA LYS A 303 -7.38 -22.51 -2.76
C LYS A 303 -6.60 -23.12 -3.92
N THR A 304 -6.11 -24.36 -3.73
CA THR A 304 -5.39 -25.09 -4.77
C THR A 304 -6.30 -25.38 -5.97
N TYR A 305 -7.52 -25.85 -5.72
CA TYR A 305 -8.51 -26.09 -6.77
C TYR A 305 -8.79 -24.84 -7.60
N MET A 306 -9.07 -23.70 -6.95
CA MET A 306 -9.35 -22.44 -7.64
C MET A 306 -8.15 -21.94 -8.45
N GLY A 307 -6.93 -22.13 -7.94
CA GLY A 307 -5.70 -21.77 -8.64
C GLY A 307 -5.48 -22.56 -9.93
N ILE A 308 -6.01 -23.79 -10.03
CA ILE A 308 -5.91 -24.66 -11.21
C ILE A 308 -7.09 -24.40 -12.16
N GLU A 309 -8.32 -24.51 -11.65
CA GLU A 309 -9.55 -24.43 -12.46
C GLU A 309 -9.72 -23.07 -13.16
N TYR A 310 -9.18 -21.99 -12.59
CA TYR A 310 -9.32 -20.64 -13.14
C TYR A 310 -8.01 -20.08 -13.73
N ASN A 311 -7.01 -20.91 -14.01
CA ASN A 311 -5.79 -20.52 -14.76
C ASN A 311 -5.54 -21.51 -15.90
N ILE A 312 -6.45 -21.55 -16.87
CA ILE A 312 -6.47 -22.55 -17.94
C ILE A 312 -6.13 -21.92 -19.28
N ASP A 313 -5.22 -22.57 -20.01
CA ASP A 313 -4.96 -22.29 -21.42
C ASP A 313 -5.19 -23.56 -22.23
N TYR A 314 -6.28 -23.59 -23.02
CA TYR A 314 -6.67 -24.78 -23.80
C TYR A 314 -5.57 -25.34 -24.72
N ARG A 315 -4.58 -24.52 -25.08
CA ARG A 315 -3.45 -24.90 -25.94
C ARG A 315 -2.39 -25.71 -25.18
N ASN A 316 -2.32 -25.52 -23.87
CA ASN A 316 -1.31 -26.09 -22.99
C ASN A 316 -1.88 -27.19 -22.07
N ILE A 317 -3.12 -27.66 -22.32
CA ILE A 317 -3.70 -28.79 -21.58
C ILE A 317 -3.09 -30.10 -22.09
N ASP A 318 -2.05 -30.57 -21.40
CA ASP A 318 -1.34 -31.85 -21.62
C ASP A 318 -1.69 -32.91 -20.56
N GLU A 319 -1.09 -34.11 -20.67
CA GLU A 319 -1.27 -35.21 -19.71
C GLU A 319 -0.82 -34.81 -18.28
N THR A 320 0.11 -33.87 -18.13
CA THR A 320 0.61 -33.39 -16.84
C THR A 320 -0.38 -32.44 -16.15
N TYR A 321 -1.09 -31.60 -16.89
CA TYR A 321 -2.24 -30.85 -16.37
C TYR A 321 -3.36 -31.80 -15.92
N GLU A 322 -3.62 -32.85 -16.70
CA GLU A 322 -4.57 -33.91 -16.35
C GLU A 322 -4.12 -34.66 -15.09
N GLU A 323 -2.82 -34.93 -14.90
CA GLU A 323 -2.26 -35.51 -13.68
C GLU A 323 -2.32 -34.57 -12.48
N ASN A 324 -2.14 -33.26 -12.64
CA ASN A 324 -2.27 -32.27 -11.56
C ASN A 324 -3.73 -32.09 -11.14
N ILE A 325 -4.66 -32.02 -12.10
CA ILE A 325 -6.10 -32.08 -11.84
C ILE A 325 -6.46 -33.41 -11.20
N LYS A 326 -5.94 -34.54 -11.71
CA LYS A 326 -6.13 -35.83 -11.07
C LYS A 326 -5.46 -35.87 -9.70
N ASP A 327 -4.36 -35.24 -9.37
CA ASP A 327 -3.83 -35.32 -8.00
C ASP A 327 -4.75 -34.59 -7.01
N VAL A 328 -5.32 -33.46 -7.44
CA VAL A 328 -6.31 -32.67 -6.68
C VAL A 328 -7.72 -33.31 -6.67
N ILE A 329 -8.09 -34.06 -7.72
CA ILE A 329 -9.46 -34.56 -7.96
C ILE A 329 -9.57 -36.11 -7.99
N SER A 330 -8.50 -36.88 -8.13
CA SER A 330 -8.48 -38.37 -8.27
C SER A 330 -9.02 -39.10 -7.05
N LYS A 331 -9.14 -38.40 -5.93
CA LYS A 331 -9.79 -38.95 -4.75
C LYS A 331 -11.33 -38.89 -4.80
N ASN A 332 -11.91 -38.20 -5.80
CA ASN A 332 -13.34 -37.79 -5.85
C ASN A 332 -14.13 -38.29 -7.08
N ASN A 333 -13.67 -39.37 -7.72
CA ASN A 333 -14.43 -40.11 -8.73
C ASN A 333 -14.93 -39.30 -9.96
N TRP A 334 -14.18 -38.28 -10.39
CA TRP A 334 -14.47 -37.56 -11.64
C TRP A 334 -13.76 -38.12 -12.87
N GLY A 335 -13.16 -39.31 -12.83
CA GLY A 335 -12.35 -39.82 -13.96
C GLY A 335 -13.05 -39.80 -15.34
N LYS A 336 -14.37 -39.97 -15.40
CA LYS A 336 -15.17 -39.80 -16.64
C LYS A 336 -15.59 -38.35 -16.94
N TYR A 337 -15.75 -37.52 -15.91
CA TYR A 337 -16.16 -36.12 -16.04
C TYR A 337 -14.97 -35.21 -16.36
N ILE A 338 -13.79 -35.43 -15.77
CA ILE A 338 -12.55 -34.71 -16.10
C ILE A 338 -12.23 -34.81 -17.60
N ALA A 339 -12.31 -36.01 -18.18
CA ALA A 339 -12.08 -36.19 -19.62
C ALA A 339 -13.15 -35.47 -20.48
N TYR A 340 -14.39 -35.45 -20.00
CA TYR A 340 -15.49 -34.71 -20.65
C TYR A 340 -15.27 -33.20 -20.55
N ASP A 341 -14.90 -32.70 -19.37
CA ASP A 341 -14.67 -31.29 -19.07
C ASP A 341 -13.44 -30.79 -19.83
N ILE A 342 -12.32 -31.52 -19.83
CA ILE A 342 -11.13 -31.21 -20.64
C ILE A 342 -11.49 -31.11 -22.12
N ARG A 343 -12.29 -32.05 -22.64
CA ARG A 343 -12.75 -32.02 -24.03
C ARG A 343 -13.60 -30.79 -24.31
N ASP A 344 -14.58 -30.51 -23.48
CA ASP A 344 -15.47 -29.34 -23.60
C ASP A 344 -14.68 -28.01 -23.47
N PHE A 345 -13.71 -27.92 -22.58
CA PHE A 345 -12.78 -26.79 -22.45
C PHE A 345 -11.92 -26.60 -23.71
N LYS A 346 -11.37 -27.68 -24.27
CA LYS A 346 -10.62 -27.64 -25.54
C LYS A 346 -11.51 -27.20 -26.71
N GLU A 347 -12.75 -27.66 -26.76
CA GLU A 347 -13.74 -27.26 -27.78
C GLU A 347 -14.12 -25.78 -27.66
N ARG A 348 -14.33 -25.30 -26.44
CA ARG A 348 -14.66 -23.89 -26.15
C ARG A 348 -13.49 -22.92 -26.30
N LYS A 349 -12.26 -23.42 -26.46
CA LYS A 349 -11.03 -22.62 -26.64
C LYS A 349 -10.93 -21.49 -25.62
N ILE A 350 -10.93 -21.83 -24.33
CA ILE A 350 -10.86 -20.86 -23.24
C ILE A 350 -9.41 -20.59 -22.86
N MET A 351 -9.05 -19.31 -22.77
CA MET A 351 -7.80 -18.86 -22.17
C MET A 351 -8.11 -17.90 -21.03
N LEU A 352 -7.92 -18.36 -19.80
CA LEU A 352 -8.31 -17.67 -18.58
C LEU A 352 -7.10 -17.49 -17.67
N LYS A 353 -6.91 -16.26 -17.20
CA LYS A 353 -5.97 -15.94 -16.12
C LYS A 353 -6.76 -15.43 -14.94
N SER A 354 -6.44 -15.89 -13.74
CA SER A 354 -7.10 -15.45 -12.51
C SER A 354 -6.22 -15.49 -11.28
N VAL A 355 -6.70 -14.78 -10.26
CA VAL A 355 -6.22 -14.87 -8.90
C VAL A 355 -7.43 -15.01 -7.99
N PHE A 356 -7.42 -16.05 -7.15
CA PHE A 356 -8.44 -16.27 -6.13
C PHE A 356 -7.91 -15.82 -4.76
N TYR A 357 -8.49 -14.77 -4.24
CA TYR A 357 -8.16 -14.18 -2.97
C TYR A 357 -9.08 -14.76 -1.89
N THR A 358 -8.49 -15.34 -0.84
CA THR A 358 -9.20 -16.03 0.24
C THR A 358 -8.32 -16.28 1.46
N ALA A 359 -8.93 -16.58 2.62
CA ALA A 359 -8.25 -16.88 3.88
C ALA A 359 -8.93 -18.06 4.62
N GLU A 360 -8.17 -18.77 5.47
CA GLU A 360 -8.67 -19.96 6.23
C GLU A 360 -9.93 -19.66 7.03
N ASN A 361 -10.02 -18.41 7.48
CA ASN A 361 -11.05 -17.92 8.35
C ASN A 361 -12.33 -17.51 7.59
N LEU A 362 -12.30 -17.53 6.25
CA LEU A 362 -13.47 -17.38 5.38
C LEU A 362 -14.21 -18.71 5.11
N LEU A 363 -13.83 -19.79 5.81
CA LEU A 363 -14.57 -21.04 5.83
C LEU A 363 -15.84 -20.89 6.67
N PHE A 364 -16.99 -21.23 6.10
CA PHE A 364 -18.27 -21.21 6.79
C PHE A 364 -19.10 -22.45 6.46
N TYR A 365 -20.12 -22.74 7.26
CA TYR A 365 -21.06 -23.83 7.04
C TYR A 365 -22.46 -23.28 6.85
N SER A 366 -23.09 -23.61 5.72
CA SER A 366 -24.46 -23.20 5.39
C SER A 366 -25.15 -24.35 4.68
N ASP A 367 -26.46 -24.48 4.81
CA ASP A 367 -27.28 -25.40 3.99
C ASP A 367 -26.77 -26.85 3.90
N GLY A 368 -26.15 -27.36 4.97
CA GLY A 368 -25.62 -28.72 5.02
C GLY A 368 -24.20 -28.92 4.47
N HIS A 369 -23.53 -27.85 4.06
CA HIS A 369 -22.23 -27.91 3.37
C HIS A 369 -21.23 -26.88 3.91
N PHE A 370 -19.94 -27.16 3.73
CA PHE A 370 -18.89 -26.19 3.98
C PHE A 370 -18.66 -25.35 2.73
N TYR A 371 -18.25 -24.12 2.93
CA TYR A 371 -17.93 -23.17 1.88
C TYR A 371 -16.68 -22.40 2.25
N LEU A 372 -15.81 -22.16 1.29
CA LEU A 372 -14.75 -21.15 1.39
C LEU A 372 -15.18 -19.95 0.56
N ARG A 373 -15.39 -18.82 1.22
CA ARG A 373 -15.62 -17.56 0.52
C ARG A 373 -14.30 -16.97 0.05
N GLY A 374 -14.34 -16.31 -1.10
CA GLY A 374 -13.25 -15.48 -1.57
C GLY A 374 -13.64 -14.64 -2.77
N THR A 375 -12.74 -13.77 -3.19
CA THR A 375 -12.88 -12.95 -4.38
C THR A 375 -12.09 -13.57 -5.52
N LEU A 376 -12.75 -13.82 -6.65
CA LEU A 376 -12.08 -14.22 -7.89
C LEU A 376 -11.91 -13.00 -8.79
N LYS A 377 -10.65 -12.66 -9.10
CA LYS A 377 -10.34 -11.71 -10.18
C LYS A 377 -9.83 -12.47 -11.38
N PHE A 378 -10.34 -12.18 -12.55
CA PHE A 378 -10.03 -12.94 -13.75
C PHE A 378 -10.10 -12.10 -15.02
N LYS A 379 -9.38 -12.53 -16.04
CA LYS A 379 -9.50 -12.03 -17.42
C LYS A 379 -9.40 -13.18 -18.40
N TYR A 380 -10.20 -13.10 -19.45
CA TYR A 380 -10.01 -13.94 -20.61
C TYR A 380 -9.01 -13.30 -21.55
N SER A 381 -8.11 -14.06 -22.14
CA SER A 381 -7.13 -13.56 -23.11
C SER A 381 -7.43 -14.08 -24.51
N GLU A 382 -6.95 -13.37 -25.52
CA GLU A 382 -7.01 -13.85 -26.90
C GLU A 382 -5.98 -14.96 -27.17
N PRO A 383 -6.33 -16.03 -27.93
CA PRO A 383 -7.68 -16.35 -28.39
C PRO A 383 -8.56 -16.98 -27.28
N THR A 384 -9.70 -16.35 -26.99
CA THR A 384 -10.83 -17.02 -26.31
C THR A 384 -12.03 -16.98 -27.25
N LEU A 385 -12.80 -18.08 -27.34
CA LEU A 385 -13.92 -18.13 -28.27
C LEU A 385 -14.92 -16.98 -28.00
N LYS A 386 -15.11 -16.12 -29.00
CA LYS A 386 -15.94 -14.93 -28.88
C LYS A 386 -17.38 -15.24 -28.43
N SER A 387 -17.99 -16.30 -28.97
CA SER A 387 -19.34 -16.72 -28.56
C SER A 387 -19.42 -17.15 -27.09
N TYR A 388 -18.32 -17.66 -26.52
CA TYR A 388 -18.23 -17.96 -25.11
C TYR A 388 -18.21 -16.68 -24.27
N LEU A 389 -17.38 -15.70 -24.63
CA LEU A 389 -17.37 -14.39 -23.97
C LEU A 389 -18.73 -13.68 -24.06
N GLU A 390 -19.40 -13.82 -25.19
CA GLU A 390 -20.73 -13.23 -25.43
C GLU A 390 -21.83 -13.87 -24.57
N SER A 391 -21.65 -15.14 -24.18
CA SER A 391 -22.61 -15.92 -23.37
C SER A 391 -22.69 -15.49 -21.91
N ILE A 392 -21.66 -14.79 -21.40
CA ILE A 392 -21.57 -14.32 -20.02
C ILE A 392 -21.81 -12.81 -20.02
N LYS A 393 -22.67 -12.35 -19.10
CA LYS A 393 -22.99 -10.93 -18.93
C LYS A 393 -22.36 -10.41 -17.65
N ASP A 394 -21.77 -9.22 -17.73
CA ASP A 394 -21.27 -8.46 -16.59
C ASP A 394 -22.44 -7.82 -15.79
N ILE A 395 -22.13 -7.18 -14.66
CA ILE A 395 -23.13 -6.50 -13.81
C ILE A 395 -23.91 -5.40 -14.53
N ASN A 396 -23.40 -4.89 -15.65
CA ASN A 396 -24.04 -3.87 -16.48
C ASN A 396 -24.82 -4.48 -17.65
N GLY A 397 -24.89 -5.82 -17.76
CA GLY A 397 -25.55 -6.52 -18.86
C GLY A 397 -24.73 -6.60 -20.16
N ASN A 398 -23.47 -6.17 -20.14
CA ASN A 398 -22.59 -6.25 -21.31
C ASN A 398 -21.96 -7.64 -21.41
N SER A 399 -21.71 -8.09 -22.63
CA SER A 399 -20.89 -9.28 -22.85
C SER A 399 -19.45 -9.04 -22.38
N LEU A 400 -18.80 -10.10 -21.90
CA LEU A 400 -17.40 -10.00 -21.50
C LEU A 400 -16.51 -9.71 -22.72
N LYS A 401 -15.38 -9.04 -22.46
CA LYS A 401 -14.36 -8.73 -23.45
C LYS A 401 -13.06 -9.45 -23.13
N ALA A 402 -12.33 -9.83 -24.17
CA ALA A 402 -10.97 -10.30 -24.00
C ALA A 402 -10.07 -9.16 -23.49
N ASP A 403 -9.05 -9.53 -22.73
CA ASP A 403 -8.06 -8.69 -22.08
C ASP A 403 -8.62 -7.59 -21.15
N GLN A 404 -9.89 -7.72 -20.75
CA GLN A 404 -10.51 -6.92 -19.70
C GLN A 404 -10.56 -7.72 -18.39
N TRP A 405 -10.21 -7.07 -17.28
CA TRP A 405 -10.31 -7.66 -15.95
C TRP A 405 -11.72 -7.56 -15.38
N TYR A 406 -12.08 -8.60 -14.66
CA TYR A 406 -13.35 -8.74 -13.97
C TYR A 406 -13.13 -9.25 -12.54
N GLU A 407 -14.01 -8.87 -11.63
CA GLU A 407 -14.06 -9.39 -10.26
C GLU A 407 -15.44 -9.93 -9.90
N GLN A 408 -15.47 -11.00 -9.10
CA GLN A 408 -16.69 -11.54 -8.51
C GLN A 408 -16.38 -12.26 -7.20
N ASP A 409 -17.22 -12.05 -6.19
CA ASP A 409 -17.20 -12.89 -5.00
C ASP A 409 -17.79 -14.27 -5.29
N VAL A 410 -17.08 -15.31 -4.87
CA VAL A 410 -17.47 -16.70 -5.06
C VAL A 410 -17.44 -17.46 -3.74
N ASP A 411 -18.43 -18.33 -3.59
CA ASP A 411 -18.44 -19.33 -2.54
C ASP A 411 -18.03 -20.67 -3.18
N VAL A 412 -16.92 -21.23 -2.71
CA VAL A 412 -16.43 -22.54 -3.12
C VAL A 412 -16.99 -23.58 -2.15
N GLN A 413 -17.95 -24.39 -2.60
CA GLN A 413 -18.52 -25.44 -1.77
C GLN A 413 -17.51 -26.57 -1.59
N ILE A 414 -17.24 -26.93 -0.34
CA ILE A 414 -16.26 -27.94 0.06
C ILE A 414 -16.94 -28.96 0.96
N GLY A 415 -16.57 -30.23 0.88
CA GLY A 415 -17.07 -31.21 1.83
C GLY A 415 -16.65 -32.64 1.55
N ARG A 416 -17.30 -33.57 2.25
CA ARG A 416 -16.96 -34.98 2.28
C ARG A 416 -17.62 -35.76 1.15
N ASP A 417 -16.82 -36.44 0.33
CA ASP A 417 -17.33 -37.38 -0.69
C ASP A 417 -18.23 -38.45 -0.02
N PRO A 418 -19.54 -38.53 -0.36
CA PRO A 418 -20.42 -39.56 0.16
C PRO A 418 -19.97 -40.98 -0.18
N ALA A 419 -19.24 -41.16 -1.28
CA ALA A 419 -18.75 -42.46 -1.74
C ALA A 419 -17.40 -42.86 -1.11
N ARG A 420 -16.62 -41.89 -0.60
CA ARG A 420 -15.28 -42.12 -0.06
C ARG A 420 -15.10 -41.28 1.20
N SER A 421 -15.35 -41.93 2.32
CA SER A 421 -15.48 -41.35 3.66
C SER A 421 -14.31 -40.50 4.17
N SER A 422 -13.15 -40.54 3.50
CA SER A 422 -11.86 -40.02 3.95
C SER A 422 -11.31 -38.82 3.15
N TYR A 423 -12.07 -38.26 2.20
CA TYR A 423 -11.58 -37.16 1.33
C TYR A 423 -12.48 -35.93 1.30
N ILE A 424 -11.83 -34.78 1.08
CA ILE A 424 -12.46 -33.46 0.95
C ILE A 424 -12.43 -33.05 -0.51
N VAL A 425 -13.55 -32.53 -1.00
CA VAL A 425 -13.80 -32.26 -2.42
C VAL A 425 -14.41 -30.88 -2.57
N VAL A 426 -14.15 -30.23 -3.71
CA VAL A 426 -14.91 -29.06 -4.14
C VAL A 426 -16.11 -29.54 -4.96
N TYR A 427 -17.33 -29.20 -4.53
CA TYR A 427 -18.56 -29.66 -5.19
C TYR A 427 -19.04 -28.72 -6.27
N LYS A 428 -18.90 -27.42 -6.02
CA LYS A 428 -19.47 -26.38 -6.86
C LYS A 428 -18.77 -25.07 -6.54
N VAL A 429 -18.37 -24.37 -7.59
CA VAL A 429 -18.15 -22.93 -7.55
C VAL A 429 -19.45 -22.32 -8.07
N LYS A 430 -20.04 -21.35 -7.38
CA LYS A 430 -21.19 -20.62 -7.95
C LYS A 430 -20.75 -20.04 -9.30
N ASN A 431 -21.55 -20.24 -10.35
CA ASN A 431 -21.23 -19.78 -11.70
C ASN A 431 -20.86 -18.29 -11.70
N LEU A 432 -19.96 -17.91 -12.62
CA LEU A 432 -19.68 -16.51 -12.91
C LEU A 432 -20.96 -15.84 -13.42
N ASN A 433 -21.62 -15.08 -12.55
CA ASN A 433 -22.91 -14.48 -12.79
C ASN A 433 -22.77 -13.01 -12.50
N ASN A 434 -22.81 -12.19 -13.55
CA ASN A 434 -22.71 -10.74 -13.44
C ASN A 434 -21.40 -10.26 -12.78
N PRO A 435 -20.22 -10.72 -13.24
CA PRO A 435 -18.97 -10.21 -12.72
C PRO A 435 -18.85 -8.70 -12.99
N LYS A 436 -18.13 -8.00 -12.12
CA LYS A 436 -17.95 -6.55 -12.22
C LYS A 436 -16.69 -6.26 -13.03
N PRO A 437 -16.74 -5.39 -14.05
CA PRO A 437 -15.55 -4.95 -14.75
C PRO A 437 -14.66 -4.10 -13.83
N ILE A 438 -13.35 -4.30 -13.90
CA ILE A 438 -12.33 -3.56 -13.12
C ILE A 438 -11.65 -2.53 -13.99
#